data_AF-A0A356TDU5-F1
#
_entry.id   AF-A0A356TDU5-F1
#
_cell.length_a   1.000
_cell.length_b   1.000
_cell.length_c   1.000
_cell.angle_alpha   90.00
_cell.angle_beta   90.00
_cell.angle_gamma   90.00
#
_symmetry.space_group_name_H-M   'P 1'
#
loop_
_entity.id
_entity.type
_entity.pdbx_description
1 polymer ?
#
loop_
_entity_poly.entity_id
_entity_poly.type
_entity_poly.pdbx_seq_one_letter_code
_entity_poly.pdbx_strand_id
1 'polypeptide(L)'
;MRILAADVGGTKTIVSLFEGAPGGWRELATRTVVSAAYPGLAPILTELLEGHDGDVDAGAFGIAGPVADDHCEATNLPWIVDARA
;
A
#
# COMPACT_ATOMS: atom_id res chain seq x y z
N MET A 1 -10.93 13.14 4.14
CA MET A 1 -9.87 12.64 3.26
C MET A 1 -9.31 11.36 3.84
N ARG A 2 -9.23 10.30 3.06
CA ARG A 2 -8.63 9.03 3.43
C ARG A 2 -7.53 8.66 2.45
N ILE A 3 -6.42 8.19 2.99
CA ILE A 3 -5.27 7.82 2.18
C ILE A 3 -4.75 6.45 2.57
N LEU A 4 -4.24 5.73 1.57
CA LEU A 4 -3.43 4.54 1.78
C LEU A 4 -1.96 4.93 1.75
N ALA A 5 -1.19 4.38 2.68
CA ALA A 5 0.26 4.41 2.64
C ALA A 5 0.80 2.98 2.61
N ALA A 6 1.88 2.75 1.88
CA ALA A 6 2.60 1.49 1.94
C ALA A 6 4.12 1.71 1.92
N ASP A 7 4.82 0.89 2.70
CA ASP A 7 6.26 0.67 2.63
C ASP A 7 6.50 -0.78 2.17
N VAL A 8 6.93 -0.93 0.93
CA VAL A 8 7.10 -2.21 0.23
C VAL A 8 8.57 -2.54 0.13
N GLY A 9 9.02 -3.39 1.06
CA GLY A 9 10.35 -4.01 1.04
C GLY A 9 10.33 -5.41 0.44
N GLY A 10 11.52 -5.93 0.13
CA GLY A 10 11.66 -7.27 -0.46
C GLY A 10 11.20 -8.42 0.47
N THR A 11 11.28 -8.25 1.79
CA THR A 11 10.89 -9.30 2.75
C THR A 11 9.62 -8.97 3.52
N LYS A 12 9.37 -7.69 3.77
CA LYS A 12 8.21 -7.20 4.53
C LYS A 12 7.55 -6.06 3.80
N THR A 13 6.23 -6.02 3.88
CA THR A 13 5.40 -4.93 3.40
C THR A 13 4.53 -4.43 4.55
N ILE A 14 4.51 -3.12 4.75
CA ILE A 14 3.65 -2.45 5.73
C ILE A 14 2.64 -1.63 4.93
N VAL A 15 1.36 -1.79 5.23
CA VAL A 15 0.28 -0.98 4.64
C VAL A 15 -0.55 -0.35 5.75
N SER A 16 -0.99 0.88 5.54
CA SER A 16 -1.78 1.63 6.52
C SER A 16 -2.85 2.46 5.84
N LEU A 17 -4.03 2.51 6.46
CA LEU A 17 -5.14 3.39 6.10
C LEU A 17 -5.17 4.56 7.08
N PHE A 18 -5.15 5.78 6.57
CA PHE A 18 -5.25 7.00 7.37
C PHE A 18 -6.50 7.79 7.02
N GLU A 19 -7.02 8.52 8.00
CA GLU A 19 -8.07 9.52 7.82
C GLU A 19 -7.61 10.88 8.33
N GLY A 20 -7.83 11.91 7.53
CA GLY A 20 -7.52 13.29 7.90
C GLY A 20 -8.43 13.76 9.05
N ALA A 21 -7.81 14.34 10.08
CA ALA A 21 -8.48 14.87 11.27
C ALA A 21 -7.96 16.28 11.59
N PRO A 22 -8.68 17.07 12.41
CA PRO A 22 -8.14 18.35 12.88
C PRO A 22 -6.79 18.14 13.57
N GLY A 23 -5.75 18.79 13.05
CA GLY A 23 -4.39 18.69 13.59
C GLY A 23 -3.52 17.55 13.05
N GLY A 24 -3.98 16.76 12.07
CA GLY A 24 -3.13 15.78 11.39
C GLY A 24 -3.86 14.59 10.77
N TRP A 25 -3.24 13.41 10.89
CA TRP A 25 -3.73 12.16 10.35
C TRP A 25 -3.99 11.17 11.48
N ARG A 26 -5.08 10.41 11.37
CA ARG A 26 -5.44 9.32 12.27
C ARG A 26 -5.28 8.01 11.54
N GLU A 27 -4.44 7.11 12.06
CA GLU A 27 -4.32 5.74 11.55
C GLU A 27 -5.59 4.96 11.90
N LEU A 28 -6.28 4.43 10.89
CA LEU A 28 -7.47 3.60 11.05
C LEU A 28 -7.12 2.13 11.15
N ALA A 29 -6.15 1.69 10.35
CA ALA A 29 -5.67 0.32 10.31
C ALA A 29 -4.25 0.26 9.79
N THR A 30 -3.49 -0.74 10.25
CA THR A 30 -2.16 -1.08 9.77
C THR A 30 -2.02 -2.59 9.69
N ARG A 31 -1.35 -3.07 8.65
CA ARG A 31 -0.92 -4.47 8.54
C ARG A 31 0.55 -4.54 8.16
N THR A 32 1.25 -5.49 8.76
CA THR A 32 2.61 -5.87 8.37
C THR A 32 2.59 -7.32 7.94
N VAL A 33 3.03 -7.59 6.72
CA VAL A 33 3.01 -8.94 6.13
C VAL A 33 4.38 -9.33 5.60
N VAL A 34 4.59 -10.63 5.44
CA VAL A 34 5.75 -11.17 4.72
C VAL A 34 5.47 -11.04 3.22
N SER A 35 6.29 -10.27 2.49
CA SER A 35 6.01 -9.94 1.08
C SER A 35 5.87 -11.19 0.21
N ALA A 36 6.73 -12.21 0.41
CA ALA A 36 6.68 -13.45 -0.36
C ALA A 36 5.40 -14.29 -0.14
N ALA A 37 4.58 -13.99 0.88
CA ALA A 37 3.31 -14.66 1.10
C ALA A 37 2.17 -14.15 0.20
N TYR A 38 2.42 -13.08 -0.57
CA TYR A 38 1.42 -12.42 -1.40
C TYR A 38 1.89 -12.34 -2.87
N PRO A 39 0.96 -12.46 -3.83
CA PRO A 39 1.30 -12.37 -5.25
C PRO A 39 1.54 -10.92 -5.73
N GLY A 40 1.22 -9.92 -4.90
CA GLY A 40 1.36 -8.50 -5.22
C GLY A 40 0.85 -7.61 -4.08
N LEU A 41 0.88 -6.29 -4.29
CA LEU A 41 0.41 -5.30 -3.32
C LEU A 41 -1.13 -5.26 -3.20
N ALA A 42 -1.84 -5.38 -4.31
CA ALA A 42 -3.30 -5.22 -4.34
C ALA A 42 -4.08 -6.12 -3.36
N PRO A 43 -3.80 -7.43 -3.24
CA PRO A 43 -4.48 -8.28 -2.25
C PRO A 43 -4.26 -7.84 -0.80
N ILE A 44 -3.08 -7.29 -0.48
CA ILE A 44 -2.75 -6.79 0.86
C ILE A 44 -3.60 -5.55 1.18
N LEU A 45 -3.79 -4.67 0.20
CA LEU A 45 -4.65 -3.49 0.32
C LEU A 45 -6.12 -3.88 0.45
N THR A 46 -6.60 -4.86 -0.33
CA THR A 46 -7.95 -5.41 -0.19
C THR A 46 -8.19 -5.92 1.22
N GLU A 47 -7.30 -6.77 1.75
CA GLU A 47 -7.40 -7.28 3.12
C GLU A 47 -7.30 -6.18 4.20
N LEU A 48 -6.55 -5.10 3.95
CA LEU A 48 -6.49 -3.95 4.86
C LEU A 48 -7.82 -3.18 4.91
N LEU A 49 -8.50 -3.07 3.76
CA LEU A 49 -9.75 -2.32 3.63
C LEU A 49 -10.98 -3.13 4.08
N GLU A 50 -10.86 -4.44 4.28
CA GLU A 50 -11.95 -5.26 4.82
C GLU A 50 -12.43 -4.71 6.18
N GLY A 51 -13.72 -4.36 6.25
CA GLY A 51 -14.34 -3.78 7.46
C GLY A 51 -14.15 -2.26 7.61
N HIS A 52 -13.52 -1.59 6.65
CA HIS A 52 -13.37 -0.13 6.62
C HIS A 52 -14.18 0.50 5.47
N ASP A 53 -15.46 0.79 5.72
CA ASP A 53 -16.36 1.37 4.73
C ASP A 53 -15.99 2.82 4.39
N GLY A 54 -15.94 3.14 3.09
CA GLY A 54 -15.82 4.48 2.52
C GLY A 54 -14.64 4.63 1.54
N ASP A 55 -14.72 5.64 0.68
CA ASP A 55 -13.76 5.82 -0.42
C ASP A 55 -12.35 6.20 0.07
N VAL A 56 -11.35 5.74 -0.69
CA VAL A 56 -9.95 6.16 -0.55
C VAL A 56 -9.68 7.25 -1.59
N ASP A 57 -9.23 8.42 -1.13
CA ASP A 57 -9.00 9.57 -2.01
C ASP A 57 -7.65 9.52 -2.72
N ALA A 58 -6.64 8.90 -2.09
CA ALA A 58 -5.30 8.79 -2.64
C ALA A 58 -4.51 7.61 -2.03
N GLY A 59 -3.49 7.15 -2.75
CA GLY A 59 -2.51 6.17 -2.26
C GLY A 59 -1.09 6.65 -2.50
N ALA A 60 -0.18 6.36 -1.58
CA ALA A 60 1.25 6.60 -1.73
C ALA A 60 2.03 5.36 -1.29
N PHE A 61 2.79 4.77 -2.20
CA PHE A 61 3.49 3.50 -1.98
C PHE A 61 4.99 3.68 -2.23
N GLY A 62 5.78 3.60 -1.16
CA GLY A 62 7.24 3.52 -1.26
C GLY A 62 7.63 2.09 -1.60
N ILE A 63 8.24 1.87 -2.77
CA ILE A 63 8.63 0.53 -3.23
C ILE A 63 10.13 0.46 -3.40
N ALA A 64 10.74 -0.62 -2.89
CA ALA A 64 12.16 -0.92 -3.09
C ALA A 64 12.45 -1.36 -4.54
N GLY A 65 12.42 -0.40 -5.45
CA GLY A 65 12.69 -0.58 -6.87
C GLY A 65 12.63 0.73 -7.65
N PRO A 66 13.13 0.75 -8.90
CA PRO A 66 12.95 1.90 -9.77
C PRO A 66 11.46 2.08 -10.11
N VAL A 67 11.02 3.34 -10.12
CA VAL A 67 9.67 3.72 -10.56
C VAL A 67 9.81 4.55 -11.83
N ALA A 68 9.16 4.12 -12.91
CA ALA A 68 9.15 4.81 -14.19
C ALA A 68 7.74 4.72 -14.80
N ASP A 69 7.23 5.82 -15.35
CA ASP A 69 5.90 5.89 -15.98
C ASP A 69 4.75 5.35 -15.13
N ASP A 70 4.78 5.64 -13.82
CA ASP A 70 3.83 5.15 -12.80
C ASP A 70 3.81 3.63 -12.61
N HIS A 71 4.86 2.94 -13.06
CA HIS A 71 5.04 1.51 -12.94
C HIS A 71 6.34 1.18 -12.21
N CYS A 72 6.27 0.21 -11.31
CA CYS A 72 7.41 -0.37 -10.60
C CYS A 72 7.40 -1.89 -10.72
N GLU A 73 8.50 -2.44 -11.24
CA GLU A 73 8.86 -3.84 -11.10
C GLU A 73 9.80 -3.98 -9.90
N ALA A 74 9.33 -4.65 -8.85
CA ALA A 74 10.12 -4.79 -7.63
C ALA A 74 11.38 -5.63 -7.88
N THR A 75 12.52 -5.18 -7.35
CA THR A 75 13.82 -5.82 -7.66
C THR A 75 14.01 -7.20 -7.03
N ASN A 76 13.35 -7.46 -5.90
CA ASN A 76 13.49 -8.68 -5.09
C ASN A 76 12.18 -9.46 -4.92
N LEU A 77 11.12 -9.07 -5.64
CA LEU A 77 9.80 -9.71 -5.62
C LEU A 77 9.28 -9.77 -7.06
N PRO A 78 8.48 -10.79 -7.43
CA PRO A 78 7.87 -10.86 -8.76
C PRO A 78 6.68 -9.89 -8.91
N TRP A 79 6.70 -8.78 -8.17
CA TRP A 79 5.59 -7.85 -8.09
C TRP A 79 5.72 -6.76 -9.14
N ILE A 80 4.59 -6.51 -9.80
CA ILE A 80 4.36 -5.38 -10.69
C ILE A 80 3.35 -4.51 -9.98
N VAL A 81 3.71 -3.25 -9.73
CA VAL A 81 2.80 -2.23 -9.19
C VAL A 81 2.67 -1.13 -10.21
N ASP A 82 1.47 -0.98 -10.75
CA ASP A 82 1.12 0.03 -11.74
C ASP A 82 0.01 0.91 -11.15
N ALA A 83 0.23 2.22 -11.07
CA ALA A 83 -0.75 3.15 -10.51
C ALA A 83 -1.95 3.43 -11.44
N ARG A 84 -1.96 2.88 -12.66
CA ARG A 84 -2.98 3.10 -13.70
C ARG A 84 -3.77 1.84 -14.07
N ALA A 85 -3.44 0.70 -13.45
CA ALA A 85 -4.07 -0.60 -13.72
C ALA A 85 -5.44 -0.79 -13.05
#